data_AF-A0A3E4RAW3-F1
#
_entry.id   AF-A0A3E4RAW3-F1
#
_cell.length_a   1.000
_cell.length_b   1.000
_cell.length_c   1.000
_cell.angle_alpha   90.00
_cell.angle_beta   90.00
_cell.angle_gamma   90.00
#
_symmetry.space_group_name_H-M   'P 1'
#
loop_
_entity.id
_entity.type
_entity.pdbx_description
1 polymer ?
#
loop_
_entity_poly.entity_id
_entity_poly.type
_entity_poly.pdbx_seq_one_letter_code
_entity_poly.pdbx_strand_id
1 'polypeptide(L)'
;MKKYAINILVILFLLTPFTLFANGCHANNDTIKVLAIGNSFSQDAVEQYLHELGEAEGITMIIGNMFIGGCSLERHVQNIRNNAPAYAYRKVEKDGEKTETRSMTIEKALADEKWDYISVQQASPLSGIYDSYKASLPELVNYIRERIGKETVLMMHQTWAYATNANHTGFKNYDQNQMKMYTSIVDAVKKAANLVGIKKIIPSGTAIQNARTSFIGDHMNRDGYHLDLTIGRYTAACTWFEALTHRNVTENPYSPEGIDPIHKKAAQMAAHNAILYPDKVTELTELKKIAD
;
A
#
# COMPACT_ATOMS: atom_id res chain seq x y z
N MET A 1 31.72 -44.20 77.72
CA MET A 1 30.25 -44.10 77.85
C MET A 1 29.70 -43.23 76.73
N LYS A 2 28.46 -43.51 76.32
CA LYS A 2 27.79 -43.16 75.06
C LYS A 2 27.51 -41.65 74.85
N LYS A 3 27.54 -41.25 73.57
CA LYS A 3 26.68 -40.26 72.84
C LYS A 3 26.86 -38.79 73.30
N TYR A 4 26.83 -37.76 72.46
CA TYR A 4 25.94 -37.45 71.33
C TYR A 4 26.69 -36.59 70.29
N ALA A 5 26.59 -36.95 69.00
CA ALA A 5 26.93 -36.05 67.90
C ALA A 5 25.68 -35.20 67.59
N ILE A 6 25.80 -33.88 67.72
CA ILE A 6 24.77 -32.91 67.34
C ILE A 6 24.95 -32.63 65.84
N ASN A 7 23.96 -33.01 65.04
CA ASN A 7 23.83 -32.60 63.64
C ASN A 7 23.45 -31.11 63.60
N ILE A 8 24.37 -30.24 63.19
CA ILE A 8 24.06 -28.87 62.79
C ILE A 8 23.78 -28.89 61.30
N LEU A 9 22.50 -28.78 60.94
CA LEU A 9 22.03 -28.57 59.58
C LEU A 9 22.35 -27.12 59.19
N VAL A 10 23.40 -26.90 58.41
CA VAL A 10 23.68 -25.60 57.79
C VAL A 10 22.81 -25.49 56.53
N ILE A 11 21.76 -24.66 56.61
CA ILE A 11 20.96 -24.27 55.44
C ILE A 11 21.80 -23.23 54.67
N LEU A 12 22.39 -23.67 53.57
CA LEU A 12 23.08 -22.80 52.62
C LEU A 12 22.01 -22.07 51.78
N PHE A 13 21.76 -20.79 52.06
CA PHE A 13 21.01 -19.91 51.16
C PHE A 13 21.87 -19.65 49.92
N LEU A 14 21.61 -20.39 48.84
CA LEU A 14 22.14 -20.10 47.50
C LEU A 14 21.44 -18.83 46.98
N LEU A 15 22.07 -17.68 47.22
CA LEU A 15 21.82 -16.44 46.48
C LEU A 15 22.36 -16.62 45.06
N THR A 16 21.54 -17.15 44.16
CA THR A 16 21.80 -17.04 42.72
C THR A 16 21.51 -15.61 42.29
N PRO A 17 22.46 -14.90 41.65
CA PRO A 17 22.15 -13.62 41.05
C PRO A 17 21.18 -13.89 39.90
N PHE A 18 19.95 -13.40 40.03
CA PHE A 18 18.99 -13.33 38.94
C PHE A 18 19.53 -12.28 37.96
N THR A 19 20.47 -12.70 37.11
CA THR A 19 20.86 -11.93 35.94
C THR A 19 19.62 -11.87 35.06
N LEU A 20 18.89 -10.76 35.14
CA LEU A 20 17.98 -10.34 34.09
C LEU A 20 18.81 -10.29 32.80
N PHE A 21 18.72 -11.35 32.00
CA PHE A 21 18.95 -11.24 30.58
C PHE A 21 17.83 -10.32 30.07
N ALA A 22 18.09 -9.03 30.08
CA ALA A 22 17.49 -8.15 29.09
C ALA A 22 17.95 -8.69 27.74
N ASN A 23 17.16 -9.60 27.17
CA ASN A 23 17.14 -9.79 25.74
C ASN A 23 16.74 -8.43 25.19
N GLY A 24 17.72 -7.59 24.91
CA GLY A 24 17.53 -6.45 24.05
C GLY A 24 16.88 -7.02 22.81
N CYS A 25 15.65 -6.61 22.54
CA CYS A 25 15.06 -6.75 21.23
C CYS A 25 16.01 -6.00 20.29
N HIS A 26 16.96 -6.71 19.69
CA HIS A 26 17.49 -6.31 18.42
C HIS A 26 16.29 -6.37 17.48
N ALA A 27 15.55 -5.27 17.41
CA ALA A 27 14.68 -5.01 16.28
C ALA A 27 15.62 -5.04 15.08
N ASN A 28 15.62 -6.14 14.35
CA ASN A 28 16.00 -6.09 12.95
C ASN A 28 14.99 -5.11 12.35
N ASN A 29 15.39 -3.83 12.22
CA ASN A 29 14.60 -2.81 11.57
C ASN A 29 14.59 -3.15 10.08
N ASP A 30 13.75 -4.11 9.70
CA ASP A 30 13.46 -4.42 8.31
C ASP A 30 12.99 -3.10 7.68
N THR A 31 13.84 -2.55 6.81
CA THR A 31 13.56 -1.32 6.09
C THR A 31 12.97 -1.70 4.76
N ILE A 32 11.74 -1.30 4.49
CA ILE A 32 11.09 -1.49 3.19
C ILE A 32 11.29 -0.23 2.36
N LYS A 33 11.86 -0.37 1.17
CA LYS A 33 12.04 0.70 0.19
C LYS A 33 11.07 0.47 -0.96
N VAL A 34 10.09 1.36 -1.10
CA VAL A 34 9.05 1.24 -2.14
C VAL A 34 8.94 2.49 -3.01
N LEU A 35 8.91 2.30 -4.33
CA LEU A 35 8.71 3.36 -5.31
C LEU A 35 7.42 3.16 -6.10
N ALA A 36 6.54 4.16 -6.09
CA ALA A 36 5.40 4.23 -6.98
C ALA A 36 5.71 5.11 -8.20
N ILE A 37 5.52 4.57 -9.41
CA ILE A 37 5.53 5.34 -10.66
C ILE A 37 4.08 5.58 -11.06
N GLY A 38 3.59 6.81 -10.87
CA GLY A 38 2.18 7.09 -11.04
C GLY A 38 1.81 8.57 -11.11
N ASN A 39 0.83 8.95 -10.31
CA ASN A 39 0.09 10.21 -10.39
C ASN A 39 -0.63 10.51 -9.06
N SER A 40 -1.73 11.26 -9.10
CA SER A 40 -2.51 11.59 -7.90
C SER A 40 -3.13 10.36 -7.20
N PHE A 41 -3.28 9.22 -7.89
CA PHE A 41 -3.81 7.99 -7.28
C PHE A 41 -2.73 7.23 -6.51
N SER A 42 -1.46 7.23 -6.96
CA SER A 42 -0.37 6.71 -6.12
C SER A 42 -0.14 7.62 -4.92
N GLN A 43 -0.22 8.94 -5.12
CA GLN A 43 -0.19 9.92 -4.03
C GLN A 43 -1.23 9.60 -2.96
N ASP A 44 -2.49 9.35 -3.34
CA ASP A 44 -3.57 9.02 -2.39
C ASP A 44 -3.28 7.73 -1.58
N ALA A 45 -2.44 6.84 -2.07
CA ALA A 45 -2.13 5.58 -1.39
C ALA A 45 -0.87 5.61 -0.52
N VAL A 46 0.19 6.34 -0.93
CA VAL A 46 1.53 6.15 -0.33
C VAL A 46 2.13 7.39 0.34
N GLU A 47 1.67 8.61 0.04
CA GLU A 47 2.27 9.84 0.60
C GLU A 47 1.86 10.15 2.04
N GLN A 48 0.93 9.38 2.60
CA GLN A 48 0.42 9.51 3.97
C GLN A 48 -0.03 8.15 4.50
N TYR A 49 -0.05 8.01 5.83
CA TYR A 49 -0.47 6.83 6.59
C TYR A 49 0.39 5.58 6.43
N LEU A 50 0.95 5.32 5.24
CA LEU A 50 1.73 4.11 4.98
C LEU A 50 3.00 4.05 5.85
N HIS A 51 3.69 5.19 6.03
CA HIS A 51 4.87 5.27 6.89
C HIS A 51 4.51 5.00 8.35
N GLU A 52 3.45 5.64 8.85
CA GLU A 52 2.97 5.52 10.23
C GLU A 52 2.44 4.10 10.54
N LEU A 53 1.82 3.43 9.56
CA LEU A 53 1.44 2.02 9.66
C LEU A 53 2.68 1.12 9.83
N GLY A 54 3.76 1.39 9.08
CA GLY A 54 5.03 0.69 9.23
C GLY A 54 5.68 0.94 10.59
N GLU A 55 5.78 2.22 10.98
CA GLU A 55 6.39 2.65 12.25
C GLU A 55 5.72 1.98 13.45
N ALA A 56 4.39 1.91 13.46
CA ALA A 56 3.60 1.27 14.52
C ALA A 56 3.91 -0.23 14.71
N GLU A 57 4.57 -0.86 13.74
CA GLU A 57 4.94 -2.29 13.72
C GLU A 57 6.46 -2.51 13.79
N GLY A 58 7.23 -1.43 14.01
CA GLY A 58 8.69 -1.44 14.04
C GLY A 58 9.34 -1.60 12.65
N ILE A 59 8.61 -1.29 11.57
CA ILE A 59 9.07 -1.41 10.18
C ILE A 59 9.37 -0.02 9.64
N THR A 60 10.63 0.25 9.30
CA THR A 60 11.00 1.51 8.66
C THR A 60 10.58 1.47 7.19
N MET A 61 9.93 2.52 6.69
CA MET A 61 9.54 2.61 5.28
C MET A 61 10.11 3.87 4.62
N ILE A 62 10.90 3.68 3.56
CA ILE A 62 11.30 4.75 2.63
C ILE A 62 10.40 4.66 1.41
N ILE A 63 9.62 5.72 1.16
CA ILE A 63 8.53 5.69 0.19
C ILE A 63 8.77 6.77 -0.85
N GLY A 64 8.98 6.38 -2.11
CA GLY A 64 9.04 7.29 -3.25
C GLY A 64 7.73 7.29 -4.04
N ASN A 65 7.31 8.46 -4.53
CA ASN A 65 6.24 8.60 -5.51
C ASN A 65 6.68 9.52 -6.66
N MET A 66 6.76 8.96 -7.86
CA MET A 66 7.02 9.70 -9.09
C MET A 66 5.69 10.23 -9.64
N PHE A 67 5.44 11.53 -9.44
CA PHE A 67 4.17 12.16 -9.70
C PHE A 67 4.18 13.02 -10.97
N ILE A 68 3.18 12.77 -11.83
CA ILE A 68 2.67 13.69 -12.84
C ILE A 68 1.13 13.65 -12.78
N GLY A 69 0.47 14.81 -12.72
CA GLY A 69 -1.00 14.88 -12.69
C GLY A 69 -1.64 14.16 -13.88
N GLY A 70 -2.55 13.22 -13.61
CA GLY A 70 -3.26 12.45 -14.65
C GLY A 70 -2.38 11.58 -15.54
N CYS A 71 -1.16 11.24 -15.12
CA CYS A 71 -0.21 10.52 -15.97
C CYS A 71 -0.72 9.11 -16.35
N SER A 72 -0.73 8.82 -17.65
CA SER A 72 -1.03 7.52 -18.22
C SER A 72 0.24 6.71 -18.47
N LEU A 73 0.10 5.40 -18.68
CA LEU A 73 1.21 4.53 -19.11
C LEU A 73 1.85 5.03 -20.41
N GLU A 74 1.06 5.52 -21.36
CA GLU A 74 1.57 6.11 -22.61
C GLU A 74 2.49 7.30 -22.33
N ARG A 75 2.10 8.20 -21.42
CA ARG A 75 2.93 9.35 -21.04
C ARG A 75 4.19 8.91 -20.28
N HIS A 76 4.11 7.89 -19.43
CA HIS A 76 5.31 7.30 -18.83
C HIS A 76 6.27 6.76 -19.90
N VAL A 77 5.75 6.05 -20.92
CA VAL A 77 6.53 5.56 -22.06
C VAL A 77 7.19 6.70 -22.83
N GLN A 78 6.47 7.78 -23.12
CA GLN A 78 7.04 8.96 -23.76
C GLN A 78 8.21 9.53 -22.95
N ASN A 79 8.07 9.61 -21.63
CA ASN A 79 9.10 10.14 -20.73
C ASN A 79 10.35 9.24 -20.62
N ILE A 80 10.23 7.91 -20.72
CA ILE A 80 11.41 7.02 -20.70
C ILE A 80 12.16 7.04 -22.04
N ARG A 81 11.47 7.25 -23.17
CA ARG A 81 12.08 7.31 -24.51
C ARG A 81 13.01 8.52 -24.67
N ASN A 82 12.71 9.62 -24.00
CA ASN A 82 13.47 10.87 -24.08
C ASN A 82 14.19 11.25 -22.77
N ASN A 83 14.17 10.36 -21.77
CA ASN A 83 14.67 10.61 -20.41
C ASN A 83 14.18 11.95 -19.84
N ALA A 84 12.90 12.27 -20.03
CA ALA A 84 12.36 13.58 -19.67
C ALA A 84 12.40 13.83 -18.16
N PRO A 85 12.95 14.98 -17.69
CA PRO A 85 12.91 15.40 -16.30
C PRO A 85 11.52 15.97 -15.96
N ALA A 86 10.49 15.13 -16.05
CA ALA A 86 9.09 15.54 -16.05
C ALA A 86 8.37 15.37 -14.71
N TYR A 87 8.97 14.67 -13.74
CA TYR A 87 8.30 14.24 -12.53
C TYR A 87 8.60 15.17 -11.35
N ALA A 88 7.59 15.39 -10.50
CA ALA A 88 7.80 15.77 -9.12
C ALA A 88 8.00 14.48 -8.33
N TYR A 89 9.20 14.27 -7.80
CA TYR A 89 9.51 13.10 -6.98
C TYR A 89 9.28 13.44 -5.52
N ARG A 90 8.31 12.76 -4.91
CA ARG A 90 7.93 12.97 -3.52
C ARG A 90 8.43 11.80 -2.71
N LYS A 91 9.11 12.07 -1.61
CA LYS A 91 9.73 11.01 -0.80
C LYS A 91 9.33 11.17 0.66
N VAL A 92 8.94 10.07 1.29
CA VAL A 92 8.87 9.95 2.74
C VAL A 92 10.15 9.25 3.17
N GLU A 93 10.99 9.97 3.91
CA GLU A 93 12.28 9.49 4.39
C GLU A 93 12.09 8.54 5.59
N LYS A 94 13.19 7.92 6.02
CA LYS A 94 13.21 6.94 7.11
C LYS A 94 12.63 7.44 8.44
N ASP A 95 12.64 8.74 8.67
CA ASP A 95 12.16 9.43 9.88
C ASP A 95 10.77 10.08 9.67
N GLY A 96 10.14 9.81 8.52
CA GLY A 96 8.84 10.35 8.17
C GLY A 96 8.89 11.73 7.52
N GLU A 97 10.06 12.35 7.35
CA GLU A 97 10.18 13.64 6.66
C GLU A 97 9.68 13.52 5.22
N LYS A 98 8.85 14.47 4.79
CA LYS A 98 8.30 14.51 3.43
C LYS A 98 9.01 15.56 2.60
N THR A 99 9.67 15.13 1.53
CA THR A 99 10.42 16.01 0.62
C THR A 99 9.86 15.95 -0.80
N GLU A 100 10.12 16.99 -1.60
CA GLU A 100 9.83 17.00 -3.04
C GLU A 100 11.06 17.45 -3.83
N THR A 101 11.50 16.63 -4.78
CA THR A 101 12.52 16.97 -5.77
C THR A 101 11.87 17.10 -7.14
N ARG A 102 11.90 18.31 -7.72
CA ARG A 102 11.33 18.59 -9.04
C ARG A 102 12.29 18.18 -10.17
N SER A 103 11.75 18.06 -11.37
CA SER A 103 12.52 17.76 -12.59
C SER A 103 13.27 16.42 -12.53
N MET A 104 12.63 15.41 -11.93
CA MET A 104 13.16 14.06 -11.83
C MET A 104 12.82 13.24 -13.08
N THR A 105 13.70 12.30 -13.43
CA THR A 105 13.49 11.29 -14.48
C THR A 105 13.21 9.94 -13.83
N ILE A 106 12.55 9.02 -14.56
CA ILE A 106 12.38 7.64 -14.07
C ILE A 106 13.75 6.98 -13.83
N GLU A 107 14.73 7.21 -14.70
CA GLU A 107 16.09 6.67 -14.52
C GLU A 107 16.71 7.08 -13.18
N LYS A 108 16.64 8.37 -12.83
CA LYS A 108 17.16 8.87 -11.56
C LYS A 108 16.41 8.28 -10.37
N ALA A 109 15.08 8.19 -10.44
CA ALA A 109 14.28 7.62 -9.36
C ALA A 109 14.58 6.12 -9.15
N LEU A 110 14.79 5.34 -10.21
CA LEU A 110 15.18 3.94 -10.10
C LEU A 110 16.55 3.74 -9.44
N ALA A 111 17.45 4.71 -9.59
CA ALA A 111 18.79 4.70 -9.00
C ALA A 111 18.88 5.33 -7.60
N ASP A 112 17.83 6.01 -7.14
CA ASP A 112 17.81 6.76 -5.88
C ASP A 112 17.95 5.85 -4.65
N GLU A 113 17.31 4.68 -4.69
CA GLU A 113 17.41 3.66 -3.66
C GLU A 113 17.59 2.27 -4.28
N LYS A 114 18.10 1.34 -3.49
CA LYS A 114 17.95 -0.10 -3.79
C LYS A 114 16.51 -0.51 -3.44
N TRP A 115 15.58 -0.25 -4.34
CA TRP A 115 14.15 -0.51 -4.12
C TRP A 115 13.87 -2.00 -3.92
N ASP A 116 13.14 -2.33 -2.86
CA ASP A 116 12.59 -3.67 -2.64
C ASP A 116 11.34 -3.87 -3.51
N TYR A 117 10.53 -2.81 -3.65
CA TYR A 117 9.28 -2.83 -4.39
C TYR A 117 9.16 -1.63 -5.32
N ILE A 118 8.66 -1.88 -6.53
CA ILE A 118 8.31 -0.82 -7.48
C ILE A 118 6.92 -1.10 -8.03
N SER A 119 6.03 -0.10 -8.04
CA SER A 119 4.70 -0.23 -8.65
C SER A 119 4.58 0.61 -9.91
N VAL A 120 3.80 0.12 -10.87
CA VAL A 120 3.27 0.90 -11.98
C VAL A 120 1.74 0.85 -11.99
N GLN A 121 1.10 1.85 -12.58
CA GLN A 121 -0.35 1.93 -12.72
C GLN A 121 -0.76 2.70 -13.97
N GLN A 122 -2.02 2.53 -14.38
CA GLN A 122 -2.64 3.33 -15.43
C GLN A 122 -3.40 4.54 -14.85
N ALA A 123 -3.63 5.56 -15.67
CA ALA A 123 -4.54 6.66 -15.36
C ALA A 123 -5.98 6.14 -15.20
N SER A 124 -6.72 6.69 -14.23
CA SER A 124 -8.05 6.19 -13.87
C SER A 124 -9.12 6.19 -15.00
N PRO A 125 -9.11 7.10 -16.00
CA PRO A 125 -10.05 6.97 -17.13
C PRO A 125 -9.84 5.68 -17.95
N LEU A 126 -8.62 5.15 -17.94
CA LEU A 126 -8.18 4.01 -18.77
C LEU A 126 -7.93 2.75 -17.93
N SER A 127 -8.12 2.80 -16.61
CA SER A 127 -7.69 1.73 -15.70
C SER A 127 -8.42 0.41 -15.91
N GLY A 128 -9.64 0.43 -16.45
CA GLY A 128 -10.38 -0.76 -16.87
C GLY A 128 -10.31 -1.08 -18.37
N ILE A 129 -9.46 -0.38 -19.14
CA ILE A 129 -9.33 -0.57 -20.59
C ILE A 129 -8.02 -1.30 -20.88
N TYR A 130 -8.08 -2.63 -20.98
CA TYR A 130 -6.92 -3.50 -21.17
C TYR A 130 -6.03 -3.10 -22.36
N ASP A 131 -6.60 -2.71 -23.49
CA ASP A 131 -5.81 -2.34 -24.67
C ASP A 131 -4.87 -1.14 -24.43
N SER A 132 -5.22 -0.24 -23.49
CA SER A 132 -4.33 0.85 -23.07
C SER A 132 -3.08 0.34 -22.34
N TYR A 133 -3.19 -0.76 -21.60
CA TYR A 133 -2.06 -1.42 -20.97
C TYR A 133 -1.24 -2.17 -22.03
N LYS A 134 -1.92 -2.91 -22.92
CA LYS A 134 -1.28 -3.67 -23.99
C LYS A 134 -0.39 -2.78 -24.87
N ALA A 135 -0.83 -1.54 -25.12
CA ALA A 135 -0.11 -0.59 -25.96
C ALA A 135 1.16 0.01 -25.32
N SER A 136 1.29 0.05 -23.99
CA SER A 136 2.36 0.82 -23.33
C SER A 136 3.07 0.11 -22.19
N LEU A 137 2.40 -0.76 -21.46
CA LEU A 137 2.96 -1.42 -20.27
C LEU A 137 4.21 -2.25 -20.57
N PRO A 138 4.29 -3.06 -21.66
CA PRO A 138 5.48 -3.88 -21.93
C PRO A 138 6.76 -3.06 -22.04
N GLU A 139 6.71 -1.91 -22.73
CA GLU A 139 7.89 -1.05 -22.91
C GLU A 139 8.34 -0.42 -21.59
N LEU A 140 7.39 0.11 -20.80
CA LEU A 140 7.69 0.66 -19.48
C LEU A 140 8.31 -0.38 -18.55
N VAL A 141 7.75 -1.59 -18.53
CA VAL A 141 8.26 -2.69 -17.69
C VAL A 141 9.66 -3.13 -18.13
N ASN A 142 9.92 -3.25 -19.44
CA ASN A 142 11.25 -3.58 -19.94
C ASN A 142 12.28 -2.55 -19.52
N TYR A 143 11.97 -1.26 -19.67
CA TYR A 143 12.84 -0.16 -19.26
C TYR A 143 13.20 -0.21 -17.77
N ILE A 144 12.23 -0.53 -16.91
CA ILE A 144 12.45 -0.67 -15.46
C ILE A 144 13.29 -1.92 -15.19
N ARG A 145 12.97 -3.08 -15.78
CA ARG A 145 13.68 -4.35 -15.55
C ARG A 145 15.15 -4.30 -15.90
N GLU A 146 15.53 -3.55 -16.93
CA GLU A 146 16.94 -3.31 -17.29
C GLU A 146 17.73 -2.53 -16.24
N ARG A 147 17.04 -1.85 -15.31
CA ARG A 147 17.62 -0.91 -14.34
C ARG A 147 17.45 -1.34 -12.89
N ILE A 148 16.87 -2.52 -12.63
CA ILE A 148 16.67 -3.05 -11.27
C ILE A 148 17.34 -4.42 -11.09
N GLY A 149 17.67 -4.75 -9.85
CA GLY A 149 18.19 -6.06 -9.49
C GLY A 149 17.11 -7.15 -9.47
N LYS A 150 17.54 -8.41 -9.49
CA LYS A 150 16.65 -9.60 -9.43
C LYS A 150 15.80 -9.69 -8.14
N GLU A 151 16.21 -9.00 -7.09
CA GLU A 151 15.55 -8.99 -5.77
C GLU A 151 14.39 -7.98 -5.71
N THR A 152 14.41 -6.95 -6.56
CA THR A 152 13.34 -5.96 -6.63
C THR A 152 12.05 -6.57 -7.19
N VAL A 153 10.95 -6.42 -6.46
CA VAL A 153 9.62 -6.90 -6.86
C VAL A 153 8.88 -5.79 -7.61
N LEU A 154 8.67 -5.99 -8.90
CA LEU A 154 7.81 -5.13 -9.71
C LEU A 154 6.33 -5.53 -9.55
N MET A 155 5.46 -4.54 -9.38
CA MET A 155 4.05 -4.70 -9.00
C MET A 155 3.11 -3.87 -9.87
N MET A 156 1.85 -4.30 -9.95
CA MET A 156 0.75 -3.43 -10.39
C MET A 156 0.08 -2.81 -9.15
N HIS A 157 -0.25 -1.52 -9.22
CA HIS A 157 -1.22 -0.92 -8.29
C HIS A 157 -2.60 -0.93 -8.95
N GLN A 158 -3.49 -1.80 -8.47
CA GLN A 158 -4.89 -1.88 -8.91
C GLN A 158 -5.66 -0.72 -8.26
N THR A 159 -6.04 0.27 -9.05
CA THR A 159 -6.76 1.47 -8.58
C THR A 159 -8.27 1.22 -8.46
N TRP A 160 -9.00 2.21 -7.97
CA TRP A 160 -10.44 2.11 -7.65
C TRP A 160 -11.35 2.69 -8.74
N ALA A 161 -12.59 2.21 -8.74
CA ALA A 161 -13.69 2.83 -9.47
C ALA A 161 -14.10 4.17 -8.84
N TYR A 162 -14.65 5.05 -9.66
CA TYR A 162 -15.21 6.33 -9.22
C TYR A 162 -16.47 6.15 -8.35
N ALA A 163 -16.82 7.19 -7.60
CA ALA A 163 -18.11 7.25 -6.91
C ALA A 163 -19.26 7.15 -7.92
N THR A 164 -20.40 6.61 -7.50
CA THR A 164 -21.57 6.34 -8.35
C THR A 164 -22.07 7.59 -9.08
N ASN A 165 -22.07 8.74 -8.40
CA ASN A 165 -22.51 10.02 -8.95
C ASN A 165 -21.35 10.89 -9.48
N ALA A 166 -20.20 10.29 -9.79
CA ALA A 166 -19.06 11.05 -10.29
C ALA A 166 -19.33 11.65 -11.68
N ASN A 167 -18.99 12.94 -11.84
CA ASN A 167 -19.14 13.66 -13.12
C ASN A 167 -17.85 13.65 -13.96
N HIS A 168 -16.83 12.89 -13.56
CA HIS A 168 -15.58 12.80 -14.29
C HIS A 168 -15.81 12.21 -15.69
N THR A 169 -15.39 12.89 -16.75
CA THR A 169 -15.68 12.50 -18.15
C THR A 169 -15.22 11.08 -18.50
N GLY A 170 -14.07 10.66 -17.96
CA GLY A 170 -13.56 9.29 -18.07
C GLY A 170 -14.51 8.20 -17.56
N PHE A 171 -15.51 8.52 -16.73
CA PHE A 171 -16.48 7.54 -16.27
C PHE A 171 -17.41 7.04 -17.39
N LYS A 172 -17.53 7.83 -18.47
CA LYS A 172 -18.27 7.46 -19.68
C LYS A 172 -17.75 6.19 -20.35
N ASN A 173 -16.47 5.88 -20.17
CA ASN A 173 -15.88 4.64 -20.66
C ASN A 173 -16.49 3.39 -20.00
N TYR A 174 -17.19 3.56 -18.89
CA TYR A 174 -17.78 2.50 -18.07
C TYR A 174 -19.29 2.72 -17.87
N ASP A 175 -19.94 3.42 -18.80
CA ASP A 175 -21.37 3.76 -18.75
C ASP A 175 -21.80 4.49 -17.47
N GLN A 176 -20.86 5.23 -16.87
CA GLN A 176 -21.03 5.88 -15.57
C GLN A 176 -21.53 4.91 -14.47
N ASN A 177 -21.08 3.66 -14.51
CA ASN A 177 -21.47 2.62 -13.56
C ASN A 177 -20.26 2.16 -12.73
N GLN A 178 -20.34 2.34 -11.41
CA GLN A 178 -19.23 2.05 -10.50
C GLN A 178 -18.79 0.58 -10.56
N MET A 179 -19.73 -0.36 -10.52
CA MET A 179 -19.41 -1.78 -10.54
C MET A 179 -18.88 -2.24 -11.89
N LYS A 180 -19.36 -1.66 -13.00
CA LYS A 180 -18.76 -1.88 -14.33
C LYS A 180 -17.31 -1.41 -14.34
N MET A 181 -17.03 -0.19 -13.87
CA MET A 181 -15.67 0.32 -13.79
C MET A 181 -14.78 -0.55 -12.90
N TYR A 182 -15.25 -0.94 -11.71
CA TYR A 182 -14.52 -1.81 -10.78
C TYR A 182 -14.15 -3.16 -11.41
N THR A 183 -15.15 -3.87 -11.95
CA THR A 183 -14.94 -5.18 -12.57
C THR A 183 -14.03 -5.10 -13.80
N SER A 184 -14.16 -4.04 -14.61
CA SER A 184 -13.25 -3.76 -15.73
C SER A 184 -11.82 -3.51 -15.26
N ILE A 185 -11.59 -2.78 -14.17
CA ILE A 185 -10.26 -2.55 -13.61
C ILE A 185 -9.63 -3.86 -13.15
N VAL A 186 -10.33 -4.66 -12.37
CA VAL A 186 -9.83 -5.95 -11.87
C VAL A 186 -9.39 -6.85 -13.03
N ASP A 187 -10.24 -7.01 -14.05
CA ASP A 187 -9.93 -7.82 -15.22
C ASP A 187 -8.74 -7.27 -16.02
N ALA A 188 -8.74 -5.97 -16.32
CA ALA A 188 -7.68 -5.32 -17.10
C ALA A 188 -6.32 -5.41 -16.40
N VAL A 189 -6.25 -5.15 -15.09
CA VAL A 189 -5.00 -5.21 -14.32
C VAL A 189 -4.47 -6.64 -14.25
N LYS A 190 -5.33 -7.66 -14.06
CA LYS A 190 -4.90 -9.07 -14.08
C LYS A 190 -4.32 -9.47 -15.43
N LYS A 191 -5.01 -9.14 -16.53
CA LYS A 191 -4.53 -9.40 -17.88
C LYS A 191 -3.22 -8.66 -18.18
N ALA A 192 -3.12 -7.41 -17.76
CA ALA A 192 -1.92 -6.59 -17.92
C ALA A 192 -0.73 -7.12 -17.11
N ALA A 193 -0.94 -7.55 -15.88
CA ALA A 193 0.09 -8.17 -15.04
C ALA A 193 0.65 -9.44 -15.71
N ASN A 194 -0.25 -10.30 -16.23
CA ASN A 194 0.12 -11.50 -16.97
C ASN A 194 0.92 -11.18 -18.25
N LEU A 195 0.51 -10.15 -18.99
CA LEU A 195 1.18 -9.71 -20.24
C LEU A 195 2.68 -9.42 -20.02
N VAL A 196 3.06 -8.88 -18.86
CA VAL A 196 4.43 -8.41 -18.57
C VAL A 196 5.13 -9.19 -17.45
N GLY A 197 4.54 -10.32 -17.05
CA GLY A 197 5.10 -11.22 -16.03
C GLY A 197 5.21 -10.57 -14.64
N ILE A 198 4.33 -9.61 -14.30
CA ILE A 198 4.20 -9.10 -12.94
C ILE A 198 3.28 -10.05 -12.16
N LYS A 199 3.75 -10.53 -11.01
CA LYS A 199 3.02 -11.50 -10.18
C LYS A 199 2.30 -10.86 -8.99
N LYS A 200 2.75 -9.69 -8.54
CA LYS A 200 2.23 -9.01 -7.36
C LYS A 200 1.35 -7.83 -7.78
N ILE A 201 0.14 -7.79 -7.23
CA ILE A 201 -0.84 -6.72 -7.45
C ILE A 201 -1.22 -6.19 -6.06
N ILE A 202 -1.23 -4.87 -5.88
CA ILE A 202 -1.76 -4.22 -4.67
C ILE A 202 -3.24 -3.88 -4.94
N PRO A 203 -4.20 -4.53 -4.28
CA PRO A 203 -5.63 -4.51 -4.64
C PRO A 203 -6.40 -3.33 -4.02
N SER A 204 -5.88 -2.11 -4.12
CA SER A 204 -6.54 -0.92 -3.55
C SER A 204 -7.96 -0.72 -4.11
N GLY A 205 -8.18 -1.04 -5.38
CA GLY A 205 -9.51 -0.99 -6.00
C GLY A 205 -10.54 -1.84 -5.28
N THR A 206 -10.20 -3.10 -5.02
CA THR A 206 -11.03 -4.01 -4.23
C THR A 206 -11.17 -3.55 -2.78
N ALA A 207 -10.13 -3.00 -2.16
CA ALA A 207 -10.23 -2.47 -0.78
C ALA A 207 -11.25 -1.33 -0.68
N ILE A 208 -11.21 -0.36 -1.60
CA ILE A 208 -12.19 0.73 -1.65
C ILE A 208 -13.59 0.18 -1.93
N GLN A 209 -13.72 -0.80 -2.83
CA GLN A 209 -15.02 -1.39 -3.13
C GLN A 209 -15.58 -2.20 -1.94
N ASN A 210 -14.74 -2.89 -1.17
CA ASN A 210 -15.13 -3.55 0.08
C ASN A 210 -15.62 -2.53 1.11
N ALA A 211 -14.89 -1.42 1.30
CA ALA A 211 -15.26 -0.37 2.25
C ALA A 211 -16.64 0.23 1.91
N ARG A 212 -16.94 0.42 0.62
CA ARG A 212 -18.25 0.90 0.14
C ARG A 212 -19.42 -0.03 0.48
N THR A 213 -19.16 -1.29 0.82
CA THR A 213 -20.20 -2.22 1.29
C THR A 213 -20.52 -2.04 2.77
N SER A 214 -19.68 -1.37 3.56
CA SER A 214 -19.94 -1.14 4.99
C SER A 214 -20.89 0.04 5.22
N PHE A 215 -21.12 0.38 6.49
CA PHE A 215 -21.83 1.60 6.90
C PHE A 215 -21.23 2.88 6.31
N ILE A 216 -19.97 2.87 5.85
CA ILE A 216 -19.34 4.02 5.19
C ILE A 216 -20.06 4.37 3.87
N GLY A 217 -20.58 3.37 3.15
CA GLY A 217 -21.22 3.59 1.85
C GLY A 217 -20.31 4.23 0.81
N ASP A 218 -20.89 4.94 -0.16
CA ASP A 218 -20.16 5.54 -1.30
C ASP A 218 -19.48 6.89 -0.95
N HIS A 219 -18.91 6.99 0.26
CA HIS A 219 -18.26 8.19 0.80
C HIS A 219 -16.72 8.05 0.85
N MET A 220 -16.16 7.22 -0.02
CA MET A 220 -14.71 6.97 -0.09
C MET A 220 -13.94 7.99 -0.94
N ASN A 221 -14.62 9.00 -1.49
CA ASN A 221 -14.05 9.96 -2.43
C ASN A 221 -14.30 11.41 -2.03
N ARG A 222 -13.31 12.29 -2.22
CA ARG A 222 -13.42 13.73 -1.95
C ARG A 222 -14.03 14.54 -3.10
N ASP A 223 -13.88 14.06 -4.32
CA ASP A 223 -14.29 14.76 -5.56
C ASP A 223 -14.91 13.80 -6.60
N GLY A 224 -15.35 12.65 -6.13
CA GLY A 224 -15.95 11.58 -6.95
C GLY A 224 -14.94 10.62 -7.60
N TYR A 225 -13.64 10.89 -7.55
CA TYR A 225 -12.65 9.97 -8.13
C TYR A 225 -11.37 9.83 -7.32
N HIS A 226 -10.84 10.90 -6.74
CA HIS A 226 -9.78 10.79 -5.77
C HIS A 226 -10.33 10.40 -4.40
N LEU A 227 -9.49 9.82 -3.55
CA LEU A 227 -9.91 9.31 -2.25
C LEU A 227 -10.25 10.44 -1.28
N ASP A 228 -11.20 10.15 -0.39
CA ASP A 228 -11.37 10.94 0.84
C ASP A 228 -10.01 11.09 1.55
N LEU A 229 -9.73 12.30 2.07
CA LEU A 229 -8.41 12.66 2.59
C LEU A 229 -8.04 11.89 3.87
N THR A 230 -9.04 11.33 4.54
CA THR A 230 -8.90 10.54 5.75
C THR A 230 -9.15 9.07 5.44
N ILE A 231 -10.39 8.60 5.55
CA ILE A 231 -10.75 7.18 5.49
C ILE A 231 -10.44 6.54 4.14
N GLY A 232 -10.58 7.29 3.06
CA GLY A 232 -10.25 6.83 1.71
C GLY A 232 -8.77 6.48 1.60
N ARG A 233 -7.91 7.49 1.80
CA ARG A 233 -6.45 7.36 1.76
C ARG A 233 -5.93 6.33 2.78
N TYR A 234 -6.49 6.31 3.99
CA TYR A 234 -6.10 5.34 5.02
C TYR A 234 -6.41 3.89 4.60
N THR A 235 -7.55 3.63 3.94
CA THR A 235 -7.89 2.30 3.41
C THR A 235 -6.90 1.83 2.34
N ALA A 236 -6.52 2.73 1.43
CA ALA A 236 -5.50 2.43 0.43
C ALA A 236 -4.13 2.17 1.08
N ALA A 237 -3.71 3.01 2.03
CA ALA A 237 -2.46 2.82 2.77
C ALA A 237 -2.44 1.50 3.57
N CYS A 238 -3.55 1.10 4.20
CA CYS A 238 -3.69 -0.20 4.86
C CYS A 238 -3.46 -1.37 3.89
N THR A 239 -4.00 -1.24 2.68
CA THR A 239 -3.85 -2.26 1.62
C THR A 239 -2.40 -2.36 1.16
N TRP A 240 -1.73 -1.22 1.00
CA TRP A 240 -0.30 -1.18 0.68
C TRP A 240 0.55 -1.75 1.81
N PHE A 241 0.27 -1.39 3.07
CA PHE A 241 0.99 -1.90 4.24
C PHE A 241 0.95 -3.43 4.29
N GLU A 242 -0.24 -4.04 4.25
CA GLU A 242 -0.35 -5.50 4.35
C GLU A 242 0.22 -6.19 3.10
N ALA A 243 0.08 -5.60 1.92
CA ALA A 243 0.71 -6.13 0.72
C ALA A 243 2.24 -6.15 0.84
N LEU A 244 2.88 -5.14 1.43
CA LEU A 244 4.34 -5.03 1.50
C LEU A 244 4.92 -5.82 2.68
N THR A 245 4.23 -5.84 3.81
CA THR A 245 4.75 -6.39 5.08
C THR A 245 4.27 -7.80 5.36
N HIS A 246 3.19 -8.23 4.70
CA HIS A 246 2.47 -9.47 5.01
C HIS A 246 1.93 -9.54 6.45
N ARG A 247 1.89 -8.42 7.18
CA ARG A 247 1.26 -8.31 8.50
C ARG A 247 -0.22 -7.97 8.36
N ASN A 248 -1.05 -8.65 9.13
CA ASN A 248 -2.50 -8.41 9.16
C ASN A 248 -2.78 -6.97 9.64
N VAL A 249 -3.27 -6.11 8.75
CA VAL A 249 -3.48 -4.69 9.07
C VAL A 249 -4.61 -4.46 10.07
N THR A 250 -5.48 -5.45 10.29
CA THR A 250 -6.51 -5.37 11.35
C THR A 250 -5.93 -5.42 12.76
N GLU A 251 -4.68 -5.87 12.91
CA GLU A 251 -3.96 -5.94 14.18
C GLU A 251 -3.04 -4.71 14.39
N ASN A 252 -2.89 -3.86 13.37
CA ASN A 252 -2.00 -2.70 13.42
C ASN A 252 -2.50 -1.66 14.45
N PRO A 253 -1.65 -1.21 15.39
CA PRO A 253 -2.09 -0.36 16.50
C PRO A 253 -2.21 1.12 16.13
N TYR A 254 -1.68 1.55 14.98
CA TYR A 254 -1.78 2.93 14.53
C TYR A 254 -3.26 3.38 14.50
N SER A 255 -3.52 4.55 15.04
CA SER A 255 -4.84 5.16 15.11
C SER A 255 -4.75 6.56 14.52
N PRO A 256 -5.03 6.73 13.22
CA PRO A 256 -4.87 8.01 12.53
C PRO A 256 -5.79 9.07 13.12
N GLU A 257 -5.24 10.28 13.30
CA GLU A 257 -6.03 11.43 13.76
C GLU A 257 -7.18 11.72 12.78
N GLY A 258 -8.36 12.03 13.32
CA GLY A 258 -9.55 12.36 12.52
C GLY A 258 -10.33 11.15 11.99
N ILE A 259 -9.93 9.91 12.29
CA ILE A 259 -10.70 8.70 11.98
C ILE A 259 -11.13 8.03 13.28
N ASP A 260 -12.45 7.92 13.50
CA ASP A 260 -12.95 7.24 14.69
C ASP A 260 -12.65 5.72 14.68
N PRO A 261 -12.72 5.03 15.83
CA PRO A 261 -12.35 3.63 15.92
C PRO A 261 -13.14 2.69 15.00
N ILE A 262 -14.41 2.98 14.71
CA ILE A 262 -15.26 2.09 13.92
C ILE A 262 -14.98 2.25 12.42
N HIS A 263 -14.75 3.48 11.95
CA HIS A 263 -14.27 3.74 10.58
C HIS A 263 -12.88 3.15 10.38
N LYS A 264 -11.97 3.30 11.35
CA LYS A 264 -10.63 2.68 11.30
C LYS A 264 -10.73 1.17 11.09
N LYS A 265 -11.55 0.50 11.91
CA LYS A 265 -11.77 -0.95 11.81
C LYS A 265 -12.36 -1.35 10.45
N ALA A 266 -13.30 -0.56 9.92
CA ALA A 266 -13.88 -0.80 8.60
C ALA A 266 -12.83 -0.69 7.48
N ALA A 267 -11.98 0.33 7.51
CA ALA A 267 -10.89 0.49 6.55
C ALA A 267 -9.87 -0.67 6.61
N GLN A 268 -9.44 -1.04 7.83
CA GLN A 268 -8.51 -2.15 8.03
C GLN A 268 -9.11 -3.48 7.52
N MET A 269 -10.37 -3.77 7.86
CA MET A 269 -11.05 -4.99 7.41
C MET A 269 -11.27 -5.00 5.88
N ALA A 270 -11.59 -3.85 5.29
CA ALA A 270 -11.74 -3.70 3.85
C ALA A 270 -10.43 -4.01 3.10
N ALA A 271 -9.32 -3.47 3.60
CA ALA A 271 -7.97 -3.71 3.09
C ALA A 271 -7.56 -5.18 3.24
N HIS A 272 -7.68 -5.75 4.43
CA HIS A 272 -7.34 -7.14 4.72
C HIS A 272 -8.11 -8.11 3.80
N ASN A 273 -9.43 -7.93 3.68
CA ASN A 273 -10.25 -8.75 2.78
C ASN A 273 -9.87 -8.58 1.30
N ALA A 274 -9.38 -7.41 0.89
CA ALA A 274 -8.87 -7.22 -0.46
C ALA A 274 -7.54 -7.95 -0.68
N ILE A 275 -6.68 -8.07 0.33
CA ILE A 275 -5.46 -8.88 0.23
C ILE A 275 -5.80 -10.37 0.10
N LEU A 276 -6.77 -10.87 0.87
CA LEU A 276 -7.22 -12.26 0.80
C LEU A 276 -7.99 -12.58 -0.49
N TYR A 277 -8.83 -11.65 -0.95
CA TYR A 277 -9.75 -11.84 -2.07
C TYR A 277 -9.64 -10.67 -3.08
N PRO A 278 -8.49 -10.50 -3.77
CA PRO A 278 -8.18 -9.29 -4.54
C PRO A 278 -9.05 -9.04 -5.77
N ASP A 279 -9.79 -10.06 -6.20
CA ASP A 279 -10.48 -10.09 -7.49
C ASP A 279 -12.00 -9.97 -7.38
N LYS A 280 -12.53 -9.80 -6.17
CA LYS A 280 -13.98 -9.69 -5.93
C LYS A 280 -14.27 -8.88 -4.68
N VAL A 281 -15.46 -8.29 -4.64
CA VAL A 281 -15.98 -7.61 -3.45
C VAL A 281 -16.24 -8.65 -2.36
N THR A 282 -15.78 -8.33 -1.15
CA THR A 282 -16.13 -9.01 0.09
C THR A 282 -17.02 -8.09 0.91
N GLU A 283 -18.28 -8.51 1.08
CA GLU A 283 -19.28 -7.74 1.83
C GLU A 283 -18.91 -7.67 3.32
N LEU A 284 -18.76 -6.46 3.85
CA LEU A 284 -18.46 -6.23 5.27
C LEU A 284 -19.74 -6.25 6.12
N THR A 285 -20.44 -7.39 6.11
CA THR A 285 -21.78 -7.55 6.69
C THR A 285 -21.86 -7.22 8.19
N GLU A 286 -20.82 -7.52 8.97
CA GLU A 286 -20.73 -7.17 10.40
C GLU A 286 -20.74 -5.66 10.63
N LEU A 287 -20.24 -4.89 9.66
CA LEU A 287 -20.14 -3.44 9.68
C LEU A 287 -21.24 -2.79 8.83
N LYS A 288 -22.34 -3.50 8.55
CA LYS A 288 -23.58 -2.88 8.00
C LYS A 288 -24.58 -2.51 9.10
N LYS A 289 -24.61 -3.27 10.19
CA LYS A 289 -25.68 -3.25 11.21
C LYS A 289 -25.50 -2.22 12.33
N ILE A 290 -24.43 -1.44 12.31
CA ILE A 290 -24.07 -0.51 13.39
C ILE A 290 -24.74 0.87 13.16
N ALA A 291 -25.38 1.08 12.02
CA ALA A 291 -26.01 2.34 11.62
C ALA A 291 -27.54 2.40 11.86
N ASP A 292 -28.11 1.44 12.61
CA ASP A 292 -29.52 1.44 13.03
C ASP A 292 -29.67 1.89 14.49
#